data_AF-A0A377WB27-F1
#
_entry.id   AF-A0A377WB27-F1
#
_cell.length_a   1.000
_cell.length_b   1.000
_cell.length_c   1.000
_cell.angle_alpha   90.00
_cell.angle_beta   90.00
_cell.angle_gamma   90.00
#
_symmetry.space_group_name_H-M   'P 1'
#
loop_
_entity.id
_entity.type
_entity.pdbx_description
1 polymer ?
#
loop_
_entity_poly.entity_id
_entity_poly.type
_entity_poly.pdbx_seq_one_letter_code
_entity_poly.pdbx_strand_id
1 'polypeptide(L)'
;MAISIPVIVAGSKLVLVLLTRFPAVVVLGGMLIGWIAGSMLVSDPTIRRLFPSAGEGTARLAGTVGALLVLFTGWRRRPRPQAKD
;
A
#
# COMPACT_ATOMS: atom_id res chain seq x y z
N MET A 1 6.44 18.05 29.20
CA MET A 1 5.72 17.56 28.00
C MET A 1 5.80 18.50 26.79
N ALA A 2 6.40 19.70 26.87
CA ALA A 2 6.37 20.69 25.79
C ALA A 2 7.42 20.51 24.66
N ILE A 3 8.46 19.68 24.87
CA ILE A 3 9.61 19.57 23.93
C ILE A 3 9.42 18.45 22.89
N SER A 4 8.58 17.45 23.16
CA SER A 4 8.38 16.30 22.27
C SER A 4 7.59 16.67 21.00
N ILE A 5 6.59 17.54 21.11
CA ILE A 5 5.75 17.99 20.00
C ILE A 5 6.58 18.70 18.91
N PRO A 6 7.45 19.70 19.21
CA PRO A 6 8.19 20.40 18.16
C PRO A 6 9.18 19.50 17.40
N VAL A 7 9.82 18.53 18.06
CA VAL A 7 10.70 17.56 17.40
C VAL A 7 9.93 16.69 16.41
N ILE A 8 8.74 16.20 16.79
CA ILE A 8 7.89 15.38 15.92
C ILE A 8 7.35 16.19 14.73
N VAL A 9 6.98 17.46 14.95
CA VAL A 9 6.52 18.36 13.88
C VAL A 9 7.64 18.66 12.88
N ALA A 10 8.88 18.88 13.35
CA ALA A 10 10.04 19.07 12.48
C ALA A 10 10.33 17.80 11.64
N GLY A 11 10.27 16.62 12.26
CA GLY A 11 10.44 15.35 11.55
C GLY A 11 9.35 15.08 10.52
N SER A 12 8.08 15.32 10.86
CA SER A 12 6.94 15.16 9.94
C SER A 12 7.06 16.07 8.71
N LYS A 13 7.54 17.32 8.88
CA LYS A 13 7.82 18.23 7.77
C LYS A 13 8.83 17.64 6.78
N LEU A 14 9.91 17.04 7.28
CA LEU A 14 10.93 16.42 6.43
C LEU A 14 10.34 15.26 5.61
N VAL A 15 9.57 14.39 6.25
CA VAL A 15 8.87 13.27 5.58
C VAL A 15 7.89 13.79 4.53
N LEU A 16 7.10 14.82 4.86
CA LEU A 16 6.13 15.39 3.94
C LEU A 16 6.80 16.02 2.71
N VAL A 17 7.93 16.72 2.91
CA VAL A 17 8.73 17.27 1.80
C VAL A 17 9.27 16.15 0.91
N LEU A 18 9.73 15.05 1.49
CA LEU A 18 10.21 13.91 0.73
C LEU A 18 9.10 13.22 -0.06
N LEU A 19 7.93 13.01 0.55
CA LEU A 19 6.75 12.41 -0.10
C LEU A 19 6.15 13.29 -1.18
N THR A 20 6.18 14.62 -1.00
CA THR A 20 5.74 15.58 -2.03
C THR A 20 6.74 15.72 -3.17
N ARG A 21 8.04 15.56 -2.91
CA ARG A 21 9.09 15.53 -3.95
C ARG A 21 9.08 14.21 -4.75
N PHE A 22 8.81 13.08 -4.10
CA PHE A 22 8.83 11.74 -4.71
C PHE A 22 7.50 10.98 -4.48
N PRO A 23 6.39 11.44 -5.07
CA PRO A 23 5.08 10.79 -4.92
C PRO A 23 5.05 9.35 -5.48
N ALA A 24 5.98 9.00 -6.37
CA ALA A 24 6.12 7.64 -6.90
C ALA A 24 6.39 6.59 -5.80
N VAL A 25 7.09 6.97 -4.72
CA VAL A 25 7.42 6.04 -3.61
C VAL A 25 6.16 5.57 -2.89
N VAL A 26 5.15 6.44 -2.75
CA VAL A 26 3.85 6.08 -2.14
C VAL A 26 3.11 5.07 -3.00
N VAL A 27 3.13 5.24 -4.31
CA VAL A 27 2.48 4.31 -5.24
C VAL A 27 3.17 2.95 -5.23
N LEU A 28 4.50 2.93 -5.27
CA LEU A 28 5.30 1.71 -5.19
C LEU A 28 5.08 0.97 -3.86
N GLY A 29 5.09 1.71 -2.75
CA GLY A 29 4.79 1.16 -1.42
C GLY A 29 3.39 0.57 -1.33
N GLY A 30 2.38 1.29 -1.86
CA GLY A 30 1.01 0.79 -1.94
C GLY A 30 0.90 -0.49 -2.77
N MET A 31 1.55 -0.55 -3.93
CA MET A 31 1.55 -1.75 -4.79
C MET A 31 2.15 -2.96 -4.07
N LEU A 32 3.27 -2.76 -3.37
CA LEU A 32 3.92 -3.81 -2.59
C LEU A 32 3.01 -4.31 -1.46
N ILE A 33 2.37 -3.38 -0.73
CA ILE A 33 1.41 -3.73 0.33
C ILE A 33 0.21 -4.48 -0.25
N GLY A 34 -0.32 -4.06 -1.41
CA GLY A 34 -1.42 -4.75 -2.10
C GLY A 34 -1.06 -6.17 -2.54
N TRP A 35 0.17 -6.37 -3.03
CA TRP A 35 0.68 -7.70 -3.35
C TRP A 35 0.75 -8.60 -2.12
N ILE A 36 1.32 -8.09 -1.02
CA ILE A 36 1.47 -8.84 0.24
C ILE A 36 0.10 -9.16 0.84
N ALA A 37 -0.82 -8.19 0.85
CA ALA A 37 -2.18 -8.41 1.34
C ALA A 37 -2.92 -9.45 0.50
N GLY A 38 -2.80 -9.40 -0.84
CA GLY A 38 -3.41 -10.37 -1.75
C GLY A 38 -2.84 -11.79 -1.58
N SER A 39 -1.53 -11.92 -1.34
CA SER A 39 -0.89 -13.23 -1.11
C SER A 39 -1.24 -13.82 0.26
N MET A 40 -1.38 -12.98 1.29
CA MET A 40 -1.85 -13.40 2.61
C MET A 40 -3.33 -13.81 2.58
N LEU A 41 -4.18 -13.05 1.89
CA LEU A 41 -5.61 -13.35 1.78
C LEU A 41 -5.83 -14.76 1.20
N VAL A 42 -5.09 -15.16 0.16
CA VAL A 42 -5.22 -16.50 -0.43
C VAL A 42 -4.50 -17.60 0.34
N SER A 43 -3.48 -17.23 1.12
CA SER A 43 -2.82 -18.19 2.01
C SER A 43 -3.65 -18.51 3.26
N ASP A 44 -4.69 -17.73 3.54
CA ASP A 44 -5.57 -17.95 4.68
C ASP A 44 -6.31 -19.29 4.59
N PRO A 45 -6.34 -20.10 5.67
CA PRO A 45 -6.99 -21.41 5.69
C PRO A 45 -8.49 -21.33 5.37
N THR A 46 -9.13 -20.18 5.62
CA THR A 46 -10.55 -19.94 5.28
C THR A 46 -10.78 -19.97 3.77
N ILE A 47 -9.86 -19.37 3.00
CA ILE A 47 -9.95 -19.29 1.54
C ILE A 47 -9.57 -20.64 0.90
N ARG A 48 -8.58 -21.35 1.47
CA ARG A 48 -8.25 -22.73 1.06
C ARG A 48 -9.39 -23.72 1.29
N ARG A 49 -10.22 -23.51 2.31
CA ARG A 49 -11.43 -24.32 2.55
C ARG A 49 -12.53 -24.07 1.53
N LEU A 50 -12.69 -22.82 1.09
CA LEU A 50 -13.70 -22.45 0.08
C LEU A 50 -13.27 -22.85 -1.34
N PHE A 51 -11.95 -22.88 -1.60
CA PHE A 51 -11.36 -23.28 -2.88
C PHE A 51 -10.31 -24.39 -2.69
N PRO A 52 -10.74 -25.68 -2.61
CA PRO A 52 -9.85 -26.82 -2.38
C PRO A 52 -8.83 -27.05 -3.51
N SER A 53 -9.10 -26.53 -4.71
CA SER A 53 -8.23 -26.60 -5.89
C SER A 53 -7.29 -25.39 -6.03
N ALA A 54 -7.24 -24.50 -5.01
CA ALA A 54 -6.35 -23.35 -5.00
C ALA A 54 -4.88 -23.77 -4.75
N GLY A 55 -4.25 -24.30 -5.79
CA GLY A 55 -2.80 -24.49 -5.84
C GLY A 55 -2.04 -23.15 -5.93
N GLU A 56 -0.72 -23.24 -5.96
CA GLU A 56 0.23 -22.11 -5.93
C GLU A 56 0.00 -21.03 -7.02
N GLY A 57 -0.63 -21.40 -8.14
CA GLY A 57 -1.03 -20.47 -9.20
C GLY A 57 -2.10 -19.46 -8.75
N THR A 58 -3.00 -19.83 -7.85
CA THR A 58 -4.09 -18.98 -7.36
C THR A 58 -3.56 -17.88 -6.45
N ALA A 59 -2.53 -18.19 -5.65
CA ALA A 59 -1.83 -17.20 -4.82
C ALA A 59 -1.09 -16.16 -5.66
N ARG A 60 -0.46 -16.58 -6.77
CA ARG A 60 0.17 -15.65 -7.73
C ARG A 60 -0.86 -14.79 -8.45
N LEU A 61 -2.00 -15.37 -8.84
CA LEU A 61 -3.11 -14.63 -9.46
C LEU A 61 -3.72 -13.61 -8.50
N ALA A 62 -3.95 -13.95 -7.23
CA ALA A 62 -4.46 -12.99 -6.26
C ALA A 62 -3.45 -11.89 -5.91
N GLY A 63 -2.15 -12.21 -5.81
CA GLY A 63 -1.10 -11.21 -5.66
C GLY A 63 -1.03 -10.25 -6.87
N THR A 64 -1.10 -10.78 -8.09
CA THR A 64 -1.13 -9.96 -9.32
C THR A 64 -2.40 -9.14 -9.41
N VAL A 65 -3.57 -9.67 -9.07
CA VAL A 65 -4.84 -8.91 -9.03
C VAL A 65 -4.78 -7.82 -7.97
N GLY A 66 -4.25 -8.11 -6.77
CA GLY A 66 -4.05 -7.12 -5.71
C GLY A 66 -3.10 -6.00 -6.15
N ALA A 67 -1.96 -6.34 -6.77
CA ALA A 67 -1.02 -5.36 -7.29
C ALA A 67 -1.59 -4.56 -8.48
N LEU A 68 -2.35 -5.20 -9.38
CA LEU A 68 -3.01 -4.53 -10.49
C LEU A 68 -4.13 -3.60 -10.01
N LEU A 69 -4.90 -4.00 -8.99
CA LEU A 69 -5.90 -3.14 -8.37
C LEU A 69 -5.26 -1.92 -7.70
N VAL A 70 -4.13 -2.10 -7.01
CA VAL A 70 -3.41 -0.97 -6.42
C VAL A 70 -2.75 -0.10 -7.48
N LEU A 71 -2.16 -0.67 -8.54
CA LEU A 71 -1.64 0.11 -9.67
C LEU A 71 -2.78 0.92 -10.32
N PHE A 72 -3.92 0.28 -10.58
CA PHE A 72 -5.07 0.90 -11.24
C PHE A 72 -5.69 1.98 -10.36
N THR A 73 -5.84 1.74 -9.05
CA THR A 73 -6.34 2.75 -8.10
C THR A 73 -5.33 3.86 -7.84
N GLY A 74 -4.03 3.57 -7.79
CA GLY A 74 -2.95 4.56 -7.66
C GLY A 74 -2.75 5.41 -8.92
N TRP A 75 -2.98 4.84 -10.10
CA TRP A 75 -2.95 5.57 -11.38
C TRP A 75 -4.22 6.42 -11.57
N ARG A 76 -5.39 5.87 -11.23
CA ARG A 76 -6.69 6.58 -11.30
C ARG A 76 -6.83 7.66 -10.23
N ARG A 77 -6.27 7.42 -9.05
CA ARG A 77 -6.14 8.38 -7.96
C ARG A 77 -4.69 8.80 -7.85
N ARG A 78 -4.13 9.44 -8.90
CA ARG A 78 -2.99 10.34 -8.67
C ARG A 78 -3.44 11.27 -7.55
N PRO A 79 -2.87 11.21 -6.34
CA PRO A 79 -3.30 12.09 -5.28
C PRO A 79 -3.06 13.50 -5.80
N ARG A 80 -4.14 14.29 -5.93
CA ARG A 80 -3.98 15.73 -5.92
C ARG A 80 -3.18 16.03 -4.64
N PRO A 81 -2.08 16.80 -4.72
CA PRO A 81 -1.29 17.14 -3.54
C PRO A 81 -2.25 17.54 -2.44
N GLN A 82 -2.15 16.90 -1.28
CA GLN A 82 -2.99 17.23 -0.14
C GLN A 82 -2.63 18.66 0.25
N ALA A 83 -3.39 19.61 -0.30
CA ALA A 83 -3.41 20.98 0.16
C ALA A 83 -3.88 20.93 1.60
N LYS A 84 -2.98 21.26 2.51
CA LYS A 84 -3.23 21.37 3.92
C LYS A 84 -3.35 22.86 4.20
N ASP A 85 -4.56 23.29 4.55
CA ASP A 85 -4.78 24.51 5.34
C ASP A 85 -4.03 24.43 6.68
#